data_AF-A0A835F5R3-F1
#
_entry.id   AF-A0A835F5R3-F1
#
_cell.length_a   1.000
_cell.length_b   1.000
_cell.length_c   1.000
_cell.angle_alpha   90.00
_cell.angle_beta   90.00
_cell.angle_gamma   90.00
#
_symmetry.space_group_name_H-M   'P 1'
#
loop_
_entity.id
_entity.type
_entity.pdbx_description
1 polymer ?
#
loop_
_entity_poly.entity_id
_entity_poly.type
_entity_poly.pdbx_seq_one_letter_code
_entity_poly.pdbx_strand_id
1 'polypeptide(L)'
;MASSVESKKLRILLMPFFANSHMGPFTNLAVHLAAARPDVVEATVAVTTANAPFVRSIIARQSPSHAKVEVATYPFPSVDGLPAGVENLTVVEPADAWRIGAAAVDEAVMRPAQESLIRELSPDAVITDFHFFWNIDIADDVGAQCLVFNVIGAFPSIAIAHLNKSRAAASASDDETRDTTDRSGRVVAVPLLDGKDMLIPHTELPEFMRVKEAISEASVMGRIESSAGRCAGRSMNTFRDLEHGYCDLFTNSVETKPSYFVGPVALPPAAAAVNNGGAGRSPCIDWLDTKPSRSVVFVCFGSLAPVSHAQLDELAHGLEASGKPFLWVVRNDTWAPPEGWTERVGERGMLVKGWAPQTEILGHEAVGVFVTHCGWNSVMETVTAGVPALTWPMVFEQFIIERLLTEVLGIGERLFPEGAGVRSTIHEEHDLVTAKAVAQSIVKFMEPGGGGDAARARVKEISARARAAMAEGGSSQRDLQRLIDDLIEATTEQYHPCAPGAQLLSEQLFEFLCHCLFRSAFLLASSRLAGGKEKQESAL
;
A
#
# COMPACT_ATOMS: atom_id res chain seq x y z
N MET A 1 -19.84 -46.21 8.96
CA MET A 1 -19.82 -44.77 9.25
C MET A 1 -18.44 -44.27 8.83
N ALA A 2 -18.37 -43.50 7.74
CA ALA A 2 -17.13 -42.85 7.36
C ALA A 2 -16.89 -41.72 8.37
N SER A 3 -15.80 -41.81 9.13
CA SER A 3 -15.27 -40.69 9.90
C SER A 3 -14.97 -39.58 8.89
N SER A 4 -15.71 -38.47 8.98
CA SER A 4 -15.36 -37.23 8.31
C SER A 4 -14.02 -36.78 8.87
N VAL A 5 -12.94 -36.98 8.11
CA VAL A 5 -11.68 -36.29 8.37
C VAL A 5 -11.98 -34.82 8.12
N GLU A 6 -12.26 -34.05 9.17
CA GLU A 6 -12.23 -32.59 9.07
C GLU A 6 -10.83 -32.22 8.58
N SER A 7 -10.73 -31.74 7.34
CA SER A 7 -9.46 -31.23 6.85
C SER A 7 -9.08 -30.02 7.71
N LYS A 8 -7.88 -30.04 8.29
CA LYS A 8 -7.36 -28.92 9.07
C LYS A 8 -7.41 -27.66 8.19
N LYS A 9 -8.11 -26.62 8.66
CA LYS A 9 -8.16 -25.32 7.98
C LYS A 9 -6.79 -24.63 8.01
N LEU A 10 -6.47 -23.88 6.96
CA LEU A 10 -5.33 -22.97 6.89
C LEU A 10 -5.63 -21.72 7.73
N ARG A 11 -4.90 -21.54 8.83
CA ARG A 11 -5.05 -20.38 9.73
C ARG A 11 -4.09 -19.27 9.33
N ILE A 12 -4.64 -18.13 8.90
CA ILE A 12 -3.89 -16.97 8.44
C ILE A 12 -4.07 -15.82 9.45
N LEU A 13 -2.97 -15.35 10.03
CA LEU A 13 -2.94 -14.20 10.93
C LEU A 13 -2.50 -12.94 10.17
N LEU A 14 -3.32 -11.90 10.18
CA LEU A 14 -3.05 -10.62 9.53
C LEU A 14 -2.68 -9.56 10.56
N MET A 15 -1.54 -8.90 10.40
CA MET A 15 -0.97 -7.95 11.38
C MET A 15 -0.71 -6.56 10.76
N PRO A 16 -1.72 -5.68 10.69
CA PRO A 16 -1.59 -4.32 10.15
C PRO A 16 -0.90 -3.33 11.08
N PHE A 17 -0.28 -2.30 10.50
CA PHE A 17 0.19 -1.13 11.23
C PHE A 17 -0.96 -0.33 11.90
N PHE A 18 -0.64 0.47 12.92
CA PHE A 18 -1.59 1.20 13.79
C PHE A 18 -2.21 2.45 13.16
N ALA A 19 -2.65 2.35 11.91
CA ALA A 19 -3.35 3.39 11.19
C ALA A 19 -4.53 2.80 10.42
N ASN A 20 -5.64 3.56 10.32
CA ASN A 20 -6.82 3.11 9.58
C ASN A 20 -6.52 2.86 8.10
N SER A 21 -5.53 3.58 7.54
CA SER A 21 -5.05 3.39 6.18
C SER A 21 -4.39 2.03 5.94
N HIS A 22 -3.91 1.35 7.00
CA HIS A 22 -3.36 0.01 6.94
C HIS A 22 -4.38 -1.03 7.40
N MET A 23 -4.98 -0.83 8.57
CA MET A 23 -5.97 -1.76 9.13
C MET A 23 -7.15 -2.01 8.20
N GLY A 24 -7.62 -0.99 7.46
CA GLY A 24 -8.70 -1.14 6.49
C GLY A 24 -8.38 -2.17 5.40
N PRO A 25 -7.35 -1.92 4.57
CA PRO A 25 -6.92 -2.87 3.54
C PRO A 25 -6.59 -4.27 4.07
N PHE A 26 -5.93 -4.40 5.22
CA PHE A 26 -5.65 -5.71 5.82
C PHE A 26 -6.94 -6.45 6.20
N THR A 27 -7.90 -5.73 6.80
CA THR A 27 -9.19 -6.33 7.16
C THR A 27 -9.95 -6.76 5.91
N ASN A 28 -9.96 -5.95 4.86
CA ASN A 28 -10.60 -6.31 3.60
C ASN A 28 -9.91 -7.50 2.94
N LEU A 29 -8.58 -7.59 2.98
CA LEU A 29 -7.83 -8.75 2.50
C LEU A 29 -8.22 -10.01 3.27
N ALA A 30 -8.34 -9.95 4.61
CA ALA A 30 -8.80 -11.06 5.43
C ALA A 30 -10.19 -11.55 4.99
N VAL A 31 -11.11 -10.61 4.73
CA VAL A 31 -12.46 -10.91 4.21
C VAL A 31 -12.39 -11.60 2.85
N HIS A 32 -11.56 -11.11 1.93
CA HIS A 32 -11.38 -11.73 0.61
C HIS A 32 -10.79 -13.14 0.71
N LEU A 33 -9.76 -13.36 1.55
CA LEU A 33 -9.16 -14.67 1.77
C LEU A 33 -10.18 -15.68 2.32
N ALA A 34 -10.94 -15.29 3.34
CA ALA A 34 -11.98 -16.12 3.94
C ALA A 34 -13.15 -16.38 2.96
N ALA A 35 -13.54 -15.38 2.17
CA ALA A 35 -14.62 -15.52 1.19
C ALA A 35 -14.22 -16.36 -0.03
N ALA A 36 -12.95 -16.34 -0.43
CA ALA A 36 -12.47 -17.10 -1.57
C ALA A 36 -12.56 -18.62 -1.32
N ARG A 37 -12.25 -19.07 -0.10
CA ARG A 37 -12.21 -20.49 0.29
C ARG A 37 -12.73 -20.71 1.73
N PRO A 38 -14.03 -20.52 2.02
CA PRO A 38 -14.58 -20.50 3.39
C PRO A 38 -14.43 -21.80 4.18
N ASP A 39 -14.37 -22.93 3.47
CA ASP A 39 -14.17 -24.25 4.08
C ASP A 39 -12.70 -24.56 4.37
N VAL A 40 -11.76 -23.79 3.78
CA VAL A 40 -10.32 -24.04 3.86
C VAL A 40 -9.58 -22.98 4.66
N VAL A 41 -10.01 -21.71 4.59
CA VAL A 41 -9.32 -20.57 5.20
C VAL A 41 -10.01 -20.11 6.47
N GLU A 42 -9.22 -19.92 7.53
CA GLU A 42 -9.60 -19.22 8.74
C GLU A 42 -8.70 -17.99 8.90
N ALA A 43 -9.27 -16.80 8.73
CA ALA A 43 -8.51 -15.55 8.77
C ALA A 43 -8.76 -14.81 10.09
N THR A 44 -7.68 -14.35 10.72
CA THR A 44 -7.72 -13.58 11.97
C THR A 44 -6.97 -12.28 11.78
N VAL A 45 -7.60 -11.15 12.07
CA VAL A 45 -6.94 -9.83 12.08
C VAL A 45 -6.51 -9.51 13.51
N ALA A 46 -5.21 -9.37 13.73
CA ALA A 46 -4.64 -9.00 15.02
C ALA A 46 -4.35 -7.50 15.07
N VAL A 47 -4.98 -6.81 16.02
CA VAL A 47 -4.78 -5.38 16.26
C VAL A 47 -4.61 -5.10 17.74
N THR A 48 -4.19 -3.89 18.10
CA THR A 48 -4.19 -3.50 19.51
C THR A 48 -5.62 -3.31 20.02
N THR A 49 -5.80 -3.38 21.35
CA THR A 49 -7.12 -3.39 21.99
C THR A 49 -8.02 -2.22 21.58
N ALA A 50 -7.49 -0.98 21.54
CA ALA A 50 -8.27 0.20 21.17
C ALA A 50 -8.67 0.23 19.68
N ASN A 51 -7.98 -0.55 18.84
CA ASN A 51 -8.21 -0.62 17.40
C ASN A 51 -9.24 -1.69 16.99
N ALA A 52 -9.58 -2.62 17.87
CA ALA A 52 -10.52 -3.71 17.59
C ALA A 52 -11.91 -3.24 17.11
N PRO A 53 -12.53 -2.17 17.67
CA PRO A 53 -13.84 -1.71 17.19
C PRO A 53 -13.84 -1.29 15.72
N PHE A 54 -12.76 -0.65 15.26
CA PHE A 54 -12.62 -0.21 13.87
C PHE A 54 -12.64 -1.42 12.91
N VAL A 55 -11.80 -2.43 13.18
CA VAL A 55 -11.73 -3.68 12.41
C VAL A 55 -13.06 -4.43 12.41
N ARG A 56 -13.67 -4.61 13.59
CA ARG A 56 -14.98 -5.27 13.72
C ARG A 56 -16.05 -4.58 12.89
N SER A 57 -16.01 -3.24 12.81
CA SER A 57 -16.97 -2.47 11.99
C SER A 57 -16.82 -2.77 10.50
N ILE A 58 -15.61 -3.00 10.00
CA ILE A 58 -15.36 -3.33 8.59
C ILE A 58 -15.86 -4.75 8.30
N ILE A 59 -15.50 -5.71 9.14
CA ILE A 59 -15.96 -7.11 9.04
C ILE A 59 -17.48 -7.16 9.00
N ALA A 60 -18.17 -6.44 9.89
CA ALA A 60 -19.62 -6.40 9.92
C ALA A 60 -20.26 -5.83 8.64
N ARG A 61 -19.57 -4.92 7.93
CA ARG A 61 -20.06 -4.33 6.67
C ARG A 61 -19.72 -5.16 5.44
N GLN A 62 -18.59 -5.86 5.44
CA GLN A 62 -18.02 -6.45 4.23
C GLN A 62 -18.02 -7.98 4.20
N SER A 63 -18.10 -8.66 5.34
CA SER A 63 -18.04 -10.12 5.36
C SER A 63 -19.35 -10.76 4.85
N PRO A 64 -19.28 -11.63 3.82
CA PRO A 64 -20.37 -12.53 3.51
C PRO A 64 -20.74 -13.41 4.72
N SER A 65 -21.99 -13.84 4.81
CA SER A 65 -22.48 -14.69 5.92
C SER A 65 -21.73 -16.03 6.06
N HIS A 66 -21.11 -16.52 5.00
CA HIS A 66 -20.32 -17.76 4.98
C HIS A 66 -18.82 -17.55 5.24
N ALA A 67 -18.33 -16.32 5.25
CA ALA A 67 -16.93 -16.00 5.49
C ALA A 67 -16.74 -15.51 6.92
N LYS A 68 -16.06 -16.30 7.76
CA LYS A 68 -15.77 -15.92 9.14
C LYS A 68 -14.37 -15.34 9.24
N VAL A 69 -14.28 -14.08 9.65
CA VAL A 69 -13.02 -13.41 10.00
C VAL A 69 -13.04 -13.12 11.49
N GLU A 70 -12.01 -13.57 12.20
CA GLU A 70 -11.85 -13.34 13.63
C GLU A 70 -11.00 -12.09 13.91
N VAL A 71 -11.12 -11.57 15.14
CA VAL A 71 -10.32 -10.44 15.61
C VAL A 71 -9.61 -10.85 16.88
N ALA A 72 -8.28 -10.86 16.83
CA ALA A 72 -7.42 -11.05 17.99
C ALA A 72 -6.87 -9.69 18.46
N THR A 73 -6.55 -9.60 19.74
CA THR A 73 -6.01 -8.37 20.33
C THR A 73 -4.72 -8.61 21.08
N TYR A 74 -3.79 -7.66 21.00
CA TYR A 74 -2.58 -7.60 21.81
C TYR A 74 -2.42 -6.21 22.44
N PRO A 75 -1.70 -6.06 23.57
CA PRO A 75 -1.54 -4.76 24.21
C PRO A 75 -0.66 -3.83 23.37
N PHE A 76 -1.05 -2.54 23.30
CA PHE A 76 -0.12 -1.47 22.92
C PHE A 76 0.73 -1.08 24.15
N PRO A 77 2.02 -0.79 23.99
CA PRO A 77 2.89 -0.37 25.09
C PRO A 77 2.39 0.92 25.74
N SER A 78 2.71 1.10 27.02
CA SER A 78 2.60 2.42 27.65
C SER A 78 3.70 3.32 27.11
N VAL A 79 3.31 4.48 26.57
CA VAL A 79 4.23 5.45 25.97
C VAL A 79 4.09 6.78 26.71
N ASP A 80 5.23 7.39 27.07
CA ASP A 80 5.22 8.64 27.82
C ASP A 80 4.57 9.79 27.03
N GLY A 81 3.69 10.53 27.71
CA GLY A 81 2.88 11.59 27.12
C GLY A 81 1.68 11.11 26.27
N LEU A 82 1.48 9.81 26.07
CA LEU A 82 0.26 9.29 25.42
C LEU A 82 -0.80 8.87 26.46
N PRO A 83 -2.05 9.34 26.33
CA PRO A 83 -3.14 8.85 27.18
C PRO A 83 -3.41 7.35 26.98
N ALA A 84 -3.82 6.67 28.05
CA ALA A 84 -4.20 5.26 27.98
C ALA A 84 -5.36 5.04 26.98
N GLY A 85 -5.23 4.03 26.12
CA GLY A 85 -6.21 3.70 25.08
C GLY A 85 -6.04 4.50 23.77
N VAL A 86 -5.08 5.41 23.69
CA VAL A 86 -4.69 6.07 22.42
C VAL A 86 -3.60 5.25 21.75
N GLU A 87 -4.00 4.43 20.79
CA GLU A 87 -3.13 3.42 20.15
C GLU A 87 -3.14 3.53 18.62
N ASN A 88 -3.68 4.61 18.06
CA ASN A 88 -3.96 4.73 16.63
C ASN A 88 -3.47 6.07 16.09
N LEU A 89 -2.57 6.01 15.12
CA LEU A 89 -1.96 7.16 14.47
C LEU A 89 -3.00 8.06 13.78
N THR A 90 -4.14 7.49 13.39
CA THR A 90 -5.22 8.19 12.68
C THR A 90 -6.10 9.05 13.57
N VAL A 91 -6.16 8.78 14.88
CA VAL A 91 -7.10 9.45 15.80
C VAL A 91 -6.40 10.18 16.93
N VAL A 92 -5.09 9.95 17.10
CA VAL A 92 -4.26 10.67 18.06
C VAL A 92 -4.16 12.14 17.68
N GLU A 93 -4.01 13.00 18.69
CA GLU A 93 -3.74 14.43 18.47
C GLU A 93 -2.48 14.61 17.60
N PRO A 94 -2.49 15.54 16.63
CA PRO A 94 -1.36 15.71 15.70
C PRO A 94 -0.01 15.91 16.39
N ALA A 95 0.01 16.61 17.54
CA ALA A 95 1.21 16.85 18.33
C ALA A 95 1.82 15.58 18.96
N ASP A 96 1.04 14.50 19.07
CA ASP A 96 1.41 13.23 19.69
C ASP A 96 1.53 12.08 18.68
N ALA A 97 1.21 12.31 17.40
CA ALA A 97 1.29 11.30 16.35
C ALA A 97 2.67 10.62 16.24
N TRP A 98 3.74 11.40 16.42
CA TRP A 98 5.12 10.89 16.40
C TRP A 98 5.38 9.86 17.50
N ARG A 99 4.69 9.94 18.66
CA ARG A 99 4.84 8.99 19.77
C ARG A 99 4.32 7.60 19.39
N ILE A 100 3.17 7.54 18.70
CA ILE A 100 2.64 6.29 18.14
C ILE A 100 3.61 5.73 17.11
N GLY A 101 4.08 6.57 16.18
CA GLY A 101 5.02 6.16 15.15
C GLY A 101 6.32 5.58 15.73
N ALA A 102 6.92 6.26 16.70
CA ALA A 102 8.15 5.84 17.36
C ALA A 102 7.99 4.51 18.10
N ALA A 103 6.92 4.35 18.88
CA ALA A 103 6.64 3.09 19.58
C ALA A 103 6.36 1.95 18.58
N ALA A 104 5.64 2.22 17.49
CA ALA A 104 5.23 1.21 16.52
C ALA A 104 6.37 0.55 15.76
N VAL A 105 7.48 1.28 15.53
CA VAL A 105 8.66 0.78 14.80
C VAL A 105 9.81 0.37 15.73
N ASP A 106 9.64 0.53 17.05
CA ASP A 106 10.59 0.05 18.04
C ASP A 106 10.34 -1.45 18.31
N GLU A 107 11.23 -2.26 17.75
CA GLU A 107 11.19 -3.72 17.89
C GLU A 107 11.23 -4.15 19.36
N ALA A 108 12.09 -3.54 20.20
CA ALA A 108 12.23 -3.95 21.59
C ALA A 108 10.94 -3.73 22.39
N VAL A 109 10.16 -2.73 21.98
CA VAL A 109 8.88 -2.37 22.60
C VAL A 109 7.74 -3.23 22.07
N MET A 110 7.63 -3.38 20.74
CA MET A 110 6.44 -4.01 20.12
C MET A 110 6.56 -5.52 19.92
N ARG A 111 7.76 -6.04 19.67
CA ARG A 111 7.99 -7.46 19.37
C ARG A 111 7.43 -8.40 20.45
N PRO A 112 7.62 -8.17 21.76
CA PRO A 112 7.18 -9.13 22.78
C PRO A 112 5.66 -9.40 22.76
N ALA A 113 4.84 -8.36 22.57
CA ALA A 113 3.38 -8.49 22.54
C ALA A 113 2.91 -9.24 21.29
N GLN A 114 3.50 -8.94 20.13
CA GLN A 114 3.20 -9.62 18.87
C GLN A 114 3.68 -11.07 18.88
N GLU A 115 4.88 -11.33 19.40
CA GLU A 115 5.45 -12.66 19.52
C GLU A 115 4.61 -13.57 20.42
N SER A 116 4.18 -13.06 21.58
CA SER A 116 3.29 -13.81 22.49
C SER A 116 2.01 -14.22 21.77
N LEU A 117 1.40 -13.31 21.00
CA LEU A 117 0.16 -13.61 20.27
C LEU A 117 0.39 -14.62 19.14
N ILE A 118 1.46 -14.47 18.35
CA ILE A 118 1.78 -15.41 17.26
C ILE A 118 2.00 -16.82 17.83
N ARG A 119 2.75 -16.95 18.95
CA ARG A 119 2.98 -18.24 19.60
C ARG A 119 1.68 -18.83 20.18
N GLU A 120 0.83 -18.01 20.80
CA GLU A 120 -0.45 -18.43 21.35
C GLU A 120 -1.40 -18.96 20.26
N LEU A 121 -1.57 -18.21 19.16
CA LEU A 121 -2.47 -18.60 18.07
C LEU A 121 -1.88 -19.71 17.20
N SER A 122 -0.55 -19.84 17.17
CA SER A 122 0.21 -20.81 16.37
C SER A 122 -0.30 -20.89 14.92
N PRO A 123 -0.34 -19.78 14.16
CA PRO A 123 -0.92 -19.75 12.82
C PRO A 123 -0.11 -20.59 11.83
N ASP A 124 -0.72 -20.96 10.69
CA ASP A 124 0.00 -21.63 9.60
C ASP A 124 0.68 -20.59 8.68
N ALA A 125 0.12 -19.37 8.61
CA ALA A 125 0.73 -18.23 7.93
C ALA A 125 0.49 -16.89 8.65
N VAL A 126 1.44 -15.98 8.53
CA VAL A 126 1.38 -14.59 8.98
C VAL A 126 1.47 -13.67 7.75
N ILE A 127 0.51 -12.77 7.59
CA ILE A 127 0.58 -11.66 6.63
C ILE A 127 0.81 -10.38 7.45
N THR A 128 2.02 -9.85 7.39
CA THR A 128 2.46 -8.73 8.22
C THR A 128 2.60 -7.43 7.44
N ASP A 129 2.40 -6.32 8.13
CA ASP A 129 2.84 -5.01 7.65
C ASP A 129 4.38 -4.96 7.60
N PHE A 130 4.92 -4.23 6.62
CA PHE A 130 6.36 -4.13 6.42
C PHE A 130 7.08 -3.45 7.60
N HIS A 131 6.38 -2.63 8.38
CA HIS A 131 6.94 -2.01 9.58
C HIS A 131 7.30 -3.04 10.66
N PHE A 132 6.60 -4.17 10.72
CA PHE A 132 6.82 -5.24 11.71
C PHE A 132 7.73 -6.33 11.14
N PHE A 133 8.88 -5.92 10.62
CA PHE A 133 9.83 -6.82 9.94
C PHE A 133 10.28 -8.01 10.80
N TRP A 134 10.27 -7.88 12.13
CA TRP A 134 10.58 -8.95 13.10
C TRP A 134 9.57 -10.11 13.09
N ASN A 135 8.34 -9.91 12.59
CA ASN A 135 7.36 -10.99 12.46
C ASN A 135 7.81 -12.07 11.46
N ILE A 136 8.77 -11.76 10.58
CA ILE A 136 9.39 -12.75 9.70
C ILE A 136 10.20 -13.75 10.53
N ASP A 137 10.96 -13.28 11.52
CA ASP A 137 11.75 -14.15 12.41
C ASP A 137 10.84 -14.97 13.33
N ILE A 138 9.83 -14.32 13.91
CA ILE A 138 8.89 -15.00 14.81
C ILE A 138 8.13 -16.11 14.07
N ALA A 139 7.70 -15.84 12.83
CA ALA A 139 7.02 -16.84 12.01
C ALA A 139 7.92 -18.03 11.72
N ASP A 140 9.19 -17.81 11.35
CA ASP A 140 10.17 -18.87 11.12
C ASP A 140 10.37 -19.73 12.38
N ASP A 141 10.50 -19.10 13.56
CA ASP A 141 10.64 -19.78 14.86
C ASP A 141 9.45 -20.71 15.20
N VAL A 142 8.24 -20.37 14.78
CA VAL A 142 7.03 -21.19 15.00
C VAL A 142 6.69 -22.08 13.80
N GLY A 143 7.52 -22.07 12.76
CA GLY A 143 7.30 -22.83 11.53
C GLY A 143 6.13 -22.31 10.67
N ALA A 144 5.74 -21.04 10.78
CA ALA A 144 4.71 -20.43 9.95
C ALA A 144 5.31 -19.74 8.71
N GLN A 145 4.55 -19.70 7.61
CA GLN A 145 4.92 -18.86 6.46
C GLN A 145 4.70 -17.38 6.77
N CYS A 146 5.61 -16.49 6.35
CA CYS A 146 5.45 -15.04 6.56
C CYS A 146 5.46 -14.25 5.25
N LEU A 147 4.37 -13.56 4.95
CA LEU A 147 4.23 -12.69 3.79
C LEU A 147 4.14 -11.23 4.23
N VAL A 148 4.65 -10.32 3.39
CA VAL A 148 4.44 -8.88 3.56
C VAL A 148 3.23 -8.44 2.73
N PHE A 149 2.33 -7.66 3.31
CA PHE A 149 1.28 -6.97 2.55
C PHE A 149 1.55 -5.48 2.48
N ASN A 150 1.80 -5.00 1.26
CA ASN A 150 2.00 -3.58 0.98
C ASN A 150 0.63 -2.94 0.70
N VAL A 151 0.31 -1.95 1.52
CA VAL A 151 -0.94 -1.17 1.39
C VAL A 151 -0.84 -0.06 0.34
N ILE A 152 0.32 0.08 -0.31
CA ILE A 152 0.58 0.97 -1.45
C ILE A 152 0.84 0.14 -2.73
N GLY A 153 0.74 0.80 -3.89
CA GLY A 153 0.91 0.17 -5.20
C GLY A 153 2.35 -0.15 -5.60
N ALA A 154 2.49 -0.79 -6.76
CA ALA A 154 3.79 -1.15 -7.32
C ALA A 154 4.60 0.08 -7.73
N PHE A 155 3.95 1.10 -8.31
CA PHE A 155 4.59 2.35 -8.73
C PHE A 155 5.27 3.09 -7.56
N PRO A 156 4.55 3.47 -6.48
CA PRO A 156 5.19 4.16 -5.36
C PRO A 156 6.23 3.27 -4.68
N SER A 157 6.01 1.95 -4.60
CA SER A 157 6.99 1.01 -4.04
C SER A 157 8.32 1.00 -4.81
N ILE A 158 8.27 0.94 -6.14
CA ILE A 158 9.47 0.98 -7.00
C ILE A 158 10.17 2.33 -6.92
N ALA A 159 9.42 3.43 -6.94
CA ALA A 159 9.98 4.77 -6.81
C ALA A 159 10.70 4.96 -5.46
N ILE A 160 10.08 4.53 -4.37
CA ILE A 160 10.68 4.55 -3.02
C ILE A 160 11.96 3.72 -2.96
N ALA A 161 11.94 2.49 -3.50
CA ALA A 161 13.11 1.64 -3.55
C ALA A 161 14.27 2.26 -4.36
N HIS A 162 13.95 2.92 -5.48
CA HIS A 162 14.93 3.64 -6.28
C HIS A 162 15.54 4.81 -5.48
N LEU A 163 14.71 5.62 -4.82
CA LEU A 163 15.16 6.75 -4.00
C LEU A 163 16.06 6.30 -2.84
N ASN A 164 15.71 5.22 -2.15
CA ASN A 164 16.54 4.64 -1.08
C ASN A 164 17.91 4.18 -1.59
N LYS A 165 17.96 3.46 -2.72
CA LYS A 165 19.21 3.02 -3.35
C LYS A 165 20.10 4.21 -3.73
N SER A 166 19.51 5.24 -4.34
CA SER A 166 20.22 6.48 -4.69
C SER A 166 20.75 7.22 -3.45
N ARG A 167 19.97 7.23 -2.35
CA ARG A 167 20.40 7.82 -1.07
C ARG A 167 21.55 7.04 -0.44
N ALA A 168 21.46 5.71 -0.39
CA ALA A 168 22.52 4.85 0.14
C ALA A 168 23.83 4.98 -0.66
N ALA A 169 23.75 5.02 -1.99
CA ALA A 169 24.92 5.24 -2.85
C ALA A 169 25.57 6.61 -2.59
N ALA A 170 24.78 7.66 -2.36
CA ALA A 170 25.30 9.00 -2.04
C ALA A 170 25.92 9.08 -0.63
N SER A 171 25.39 8.32 0.35
CA SER A 171 25.97 8.22 1.69
C SER A 171 27.31 7.48 1.71
N ALA A 172 27.51 6.53 0.81
CA ALA A 172 28.75 5.75 0.73
C ALA A 172 29.92 6.49 0.03
N SER A 173 29.66 7.63 -0.61
CA SER A 173 30.66 8.34 -1.42
C SER A 173 31.47 9.43 -0.71
N ASP A 174 31.37 9.59 0.63
CA ASP A 174 32.18 10.51 1.47
C ASP A 174 32.40 11.93 0.89
N ASP A 175 31.42 12.48 0.17
CA ASP A 175 31.51 13.86 -0.33
C ASP A 175 30.99 14.83 0.74
N GLU A 176 31.83 15.09 1.75
CA GLU A 176 31.62 16.11 2.80
C GLU A 176 31.49 17.54 2.23
N THR A 177 31.67 17.77 0.92
CA THR A 177 31.73 19.12 0.33
C THR A 177 30.39 19.67 -0.19
N ARG A 178 29.27 18.94 -0.08
CA ARG A 178 27.97 19.49 -0.49
C ARG A 178 27.32 20.32 0.62
N ASP A 179 27.66 21.61 0.59
CA ASP A 179 27.07 22.74 1.33
C ASP A 179 25.58 22.52 1.66
N THR A 180 25.27 22.52 2.95
CA THR A 180 23.98 22.10 3.52
C THR A 180 23.00 23.25 3.76
N THR A 181 23.15 24.38 3.07
CA THR A 181 22.35 25.58 3.38
C THR A 181 21.25 25.91 2.37
N ASP A 182 21.14 25.23 1.23
CA ASP A 182 19.95 25.33 0.37
C ASP A 182 19.68 24.04 -0.44
N ARG A 183 18.79 23.18 0.06
CA ARG A 183 18.25 22.04 -0.72
C ARG A 183 16.94 22.40 -1.44
N SER A 184 16.43 23.63 -1.29
CA SER A 184 15.08 24.02 -1.72
C SER A 184 14.89 24.12 -3.25
N GLY A 185 15.97 23.95 -4.03
CA GLY A 185 15.91 23.85 -5.50
C GLY A 185 16.40 22.51 -6.09
N ARG A 186 16.74 21.51 -5.27
CA ARG A 186 17.25 20.22 -5.78
C ARG A 186 16.11 19.37 -6.30
N VAL A 187 16.29 18.76 -7.46
CA VAL A 187 15.34 17.83 -8.08
C VAL A 187 16.00 16.46 -8.18
N VAL A 188 15.26 15.41 -7.81
CA VAL A 188 15.66 14.01 -7.96
C VAL A 188 14.90 13.40 -9.12
N ALA A 189 15.61 12.72 -10.01
CA ALA A 189 15.01 11.98 -11.11
C ALA A 189 14.76 10.52 -10.69
N VAL A 190 13.57 10.01 -11.01
CA VAL A 190 13.22 8.59 -10.90
C VAL A 190 12.80 8.11 -12.29
N PRO A 191 13.43 7.08 -12.86
CA PRO A 191 13.13 6.65 -14.22
C PRO A 191 11.72 6.04 -14.31
N LEU A 192 10.95 6.46 -15.31
CA LEU A 192 9.67 5.86 -15.68
C LEU A 192 9.84 4.83 -16.79
N LEU A 193 8.83 3.98 -16.96
CA LEU A 193 8.83 2.93 -17.96
C LEU A 193 8.74 3.43 -19.40
N ASP A 194 8.20 4.63 -19.61
CA ASP A 194 8.12 5.26 -20.94
C ASP A 194 9.45 5.92 -21.36
N GLY A 195 10.52 5.74 -20.58
CA GLY A 195 11.84 6.29 -20.83
C GLY A 195 11.99 7.76 -20.42
N LYS A 196 10.97 8.37 -19.80
CA LYS A 196 11.08 9.71 -19.21
C LYS A 196 11.49 9.62 -17.75
N ASP A 197 12.07 10.70 -17.24
CA ASP A 197 12.35 10.83 -15.82
C ASP A 197 11.19 11.53 -15.12
N MET A 198 10.71 10.91 -14.05
CA MET A 198 9.85 11.54 -13.07
C MET A 198 10.70 12.46 -12.19
N LEU A 199 10.48 13.77 -12.32
CA LEU A 199 11.21 14.78 -11.57
C LEU A 199 10.50 15.09 -10.25
N ILE A 200 11.19 14.88 -9.13
CA ILE A 200 10.68 15.13 -7.77
C ILE A 200 11.53 16.23 -7.11
N PRO A 201 10.98 17.43 -6.88
CA PRO A 201 11.62 18.44 -6.04
C PRO A 201 11.93 17.88 -4.64
N HIS A 202 13.04 18.28 -4.04
CA HIS A 202 13.45 17.78 -2.72
C HIS A 202 12.41 18.05 -1.63
N THR A 203 11.66 19.16 -1.73
CA THR A 203 10.55 19.47 -0.82
C THR A 203 9.38 18.50 -0.97
N GLU A 204 9.20 17.87 -2.13
CA GLU A 204 8.16 16.89 -2.41
C GLU A 204 8.58 15.43 -2.12
N LEU A 205 9.82 15.20 -1.68
CA LEU A 205 10.25 13.87 -1.23
C LEU A 205 9.52 13.50 0.06
N PRO A 206 9.23 12.19 0.29
CA PRO A 206 8.68 11.75 1.57
C PRO A 206 9.51 12.26 2.74
N GLU A 207 8.87 12.80 3.78
CA GLU A 207 9.54 13.47 4.89
C GLU A 207 10.53 12.56 5.62
N PHE A 208 10.21 11.27 5.74
CA PHE A 208 11.11 10.25 6.30
C PHE A 208 12.36 9.97 5.42
N MET A 209 12.39 10.43 4.17
CA MET A 209 13.58 10.39 3.31
C MET A 209 14.42 11.67 3.38
N ARG A 210 13.86 12.75 3.93
CA ARG A 210 14.50 14.08 3.99
C ARG A 210 15.38 14.25 5.23
N VAL A 211 15.20 13.41 6.25
CA VAL A 211 16.04 13.40 7.45
C VAL A 211 17.47 12.95 7.14
N LYS A 212 18.44 13.47 7.91
CA LYS A 212 19.89 13.24 7.72
C LYS A 212 20.37 11.87 8.21
N GLU A 213 19.50 11.04 8.76
CA GLU A 213 19.87 9.71 9.23
C GLU A 213 20.37 8.86 8.06
N ALA A 214 21.61 8.38 8.18
CA ALA A 214 22.19 7.48 7.20
C ALA A 214 21.36 6.20 7.16
N ILE A 215 20.99 5.75 5.95
CA ILE A 215 20.49 4.39 5.79
C ILE A 215 21.66 3.46 6.08
N SER A 216 21.61 2.80 7.23
CA SER A 216 22.50 1.70 7.59
C SER A 216 21.67 0.43 7.79
N GLU A 217 22.31 -0.73 7.75
CA GLU A 217 21.65 -2.01 8.09
C GLU A 217 21.03 -1.99 9.50
N ALA A 218 21.58 -1.17 10.41
CA ALA A 218 21.07 -0.99 11.77
C ALA A 218 19.91 0.01 11.88
N SER A 219 19.60 0.77 10.82
CA SER A 219 18.43 1.65 10.79
C SER A 219 17.13 0.83 10.61
N VAL A 220 15.99 1.40 10.99
CA VAL A 220 14.67 0.76 10.77
C VAL A 220 14.48 0.40 9.29
N MET A 221 14.78 1.32 8.38
CA MET A 221 14.65 1.08 6.94
C MET A 221 15.61 0.00 6.43
N GLY A 222 16.85 -0.02 6.92
CA GLY A 222 17.80 -1.09 6.58
C GLY A 222 17.34 -2.47 7.05
N ARG A 223 16.73 -2.57 8.25
CA ARG A 223 16.14 -3.82 8.75
C ARG A 223 14.90 -4.27 7.98
N ILE A 224 14.06 -3.32 7.55
CA ILE A 224 12.91 -3.60 6.68
C ILE A 224 13.41 -4.19 5.35
N GLU A 225 14.39 -3.53 4.71
CA GLU A 225 14.94 -3.98 3.43
C GLU A 225 15.62 -5.35 3.53
N SER A 226 16.43 -5.59 4.58
CA SER A 226 17.12 -6.86 4.78
C SER A 226 16.17 -8.02 5.11
N SER A 227 15.09 -7.75 5.84
CA SER A 227 14.10 -8.77 6.19
C SER A 227 13.15 -9.08 5.03
N ALA A 228 12.88 -8.11 4.15
CA ALA A 228 12.00 -8.30 2.99
C ALA A 228 12.50 -9.37 2.00
N GLY A 229 13.80 -9.69 1.99
CA GLY A 229 14.35 -10.81 1.20
C GLY A 229 14.04 -12.19 1.79
N ARG A 230 13.73 -12.27 3.09
CA ARG A 230 13.51 -13.53 3.83
C ARG A 230 12.03 -13.93 3.89
N CYS A 231 11.10 -13.00 3.64
CA CYS A 231 9.68 -13.33 3.56
C CYS A 231 9.38 -14.41 2.49
N ALA A 232 8.30 -15.15 2.69
CA ALA A 232 7.81 -16.17 1.76
C ALA A 232 7.24 -15.58 0.47
N GLY A 233 6.77 -14.33 0.52
CA GLY A 233 6.20 -13.63 -0.63
C GLY A 233 5.70 -12.25 -0.28
N ARG A 234 5.29 -11.48 -1.29
CA ARG A 234 4.75 -10.13 -1.12
C ARG A 234 3.40 -9.99 -1.78
N SER A 235 2.42 -9.48 -1.05
CA SER A 235 1.11 -9.13 -1.59
C SER A 235 0.94 -7.61 -1.63
N MET A 236 0.14 -7.11 -2.56
CA MET A 236 -0.11 -5.68 -2.74
C MET A 236 -1.57 -5.38 -3.00
N ASN A 237 -2.04 -4.27 -2.43
CA ASN A 237 -3.34 -3.71 -2.76
C ASN A 237 -3.30 -2.94 -4.09
N THR A 238 -3.05 -3.64 -5.18
CA THR A 238 -3.12 -3.12 -6.55
C THR A 238 -3.57 -4.23 -7.50
N PHE A 239 -3.79 -3.89 -8.77
CA PHE A 239 -4.13 -4.85 -9.82
C PHE A 239 -3.33 -4.57 -11.09
N ARG A 240 -3.08 -5.62 -11.88
CA ARG A 240 -2.19 -5.54 -13.05
C ARG A 240 -2.65 -4.50 -14.06
N ASP A 241 -3.94 -4.36 -14.34
CA ASP A 241 -4.41 -3.35 -15.30
C ASP A 241 -4.21 -1.89 -14.85
N LEU A 242 -3.96 -1.63 -13.56
CA LEU A 242 -3.64 -0.29 -13.07
C LEU A 242 -2.17 0.06 -13.29
N GLU A 243 -1.27 -0.89 -13.00
CA GLU A 243 0.17 -0.63 -12.88
C GLU A 243 1.02 -1.64 -13.67
N HIS A 244 0.51 -2.22 -14.76
CA HIS A 244 1.05 -3.42 -15.44
C HIS A 244 2.58 -3.50 -15.45
N GLY A 245 3.25 -2.54 -16.10
CA GLY A 245 4.71 -2.58 -16.22
C GLY A 245 5.44 -2.40 -14.87
N TYR A 246 4.86 -1.68 -13.92
CA TYR A 246 5.42 -1.52 -12.58
C TYR A 246 5.22 -2.78 -11.73
N CYS A 247 4.11 -3.51 -11.92
CA CYS A 247 3.94 -4.85 -11.34
C CYS A 247 5.01 -5.83 -11.83
N ASP A 248 5.38 -5.75 -13.11
CA ASP A 248 6.46 -6.58 -13.68
C ASP A 248 7.82 -6.18 -13.12
N LEU A 249 8.13 -4.88 -13.04
CA LEU A 249 9.34 -4.39 -12.37
C LEU A 249 9.40 -4.83 -10.92
N PHE A 250 8.30 -4.75 -10.19
CA PHE A 250 8.23 -5.19 -8.80
C PHE A 250 8.54 -6.68 -8.69
N THR A 251 7.88 -7.51 -9.51
CA THR A 251 8.09 -8.96 -9.54
C THR A 251 9.56 -9.30 -9.83
N ASN A 252 10.20 -8.57 -10.76
CA ASN A 252 11.61 -8.77 -11.09
C ASN A 252 12.56 -8.25 -10.01
N SER A 253 12.18 -7.20 -9.26
CA SER A 253 13.02 -6.63 -8.21
C SER A 253 13.17 -7.51 -6.96
N VAL A 254 12.30 -8.51 -6.81
CA VAL A 254 12.26 -9.43 -5.67
C VAL A 254 12.81 -10.81 -6.03
N GLU A 255 13.68 -10.86 -7.06
CA GLU A 255 14.33 -12.04 -7.65
C GLU A 255 14.24 -13.23 -6.69
N THR A 256 13.33 -14.17 -7.01
CA THR A 256 13.00 -15.44 -6.30
C THR A 256 11.72 -15.52 -5.45
N LYS A 257 11.04 -14.42 -5.08
CA LYS A 257 9.83 -14.49 -4.24
C LYS A 257 8.53 -14.24 -5.01
N PRO A 258 7.44 -15.00 -4.74
CA PRO A 258 6.15 -14.77 -5.37
C PRO A 258 5.58 -13.40 -4.99
N SER A 259 5.00 -12.73 -5.98
CA SER A 259 4.27 -11.47 -5.84
C SER A 259 2.80 -11.67 -6.15
N TYR A 260 1.91 -11.10 -5.34
CA TYR A 260 0.46 -11.23 -5.49
C TYR A 260 -0.21 -9.85 -5.55
N PHE A 261 -0.90 -9.55 -6.64
CA PHE A 261 -1.60 -8.28 -6.82
C PHE A 261 -3.09 -8.49 -6.55
N VAL A 262 -3.49 -8.32 -5.29
CA VAL A 262 -4.79 -8.76 -4.76
C VAL A 262 -5.82 -7.63 -4.64
N GLY A 263 -5.48 -6.44 -5.13
CA GLY A 263 -6.34 -5.27 -5.06
C GLY A 263 -7.33 -5.15 -6.24
N PRO A 264 -8.24 -4.17 -6.20
CA PRO A 264 -8.51 -3.28 -5.07
C PRO A 264 -9.36 -3.99 -4.00
N VAL A 265 -8.78 -4.24 -2.82
CA VAL A 265 -9.45 -5.01 -1.75
C VAL A 265 -10.66 -4.27 -1.16
N ALA A 266 -10.76 -2.96 -1.38
CA ALA A 266 -11.91 -2.15 -0.96
C ALA A 266 -13.21 -2.51 -1.69
N LEU A 267 -13.15 -3.16 -2.87
CA LEU A 267 -14.35 -3.74 -3.47
C LEU A 267 -14.79 -4.95 -2.63
N PRO A 268 -16.06 -5.02 -2.20
CA PRO A 268 -16.53 -6.16 -1.45
C PRO A 268 -16.47 -7.43 -2.32
N PRO A 269 -16.28 -8.62 -1.72
CA PRO A 269 -16.44 -9.89 -2.44
C PRO A 269 -17.82 -9.97 -3.12
N ALA A 270 -17.92 -10.65 -4.26
CA ALA A 270 -19.15 -10.74 -5.04
C ALA A 270 -20.38 -11.18 -4.19
N ALA A 271 -20.18 -12.05 -3.20
CA ALA A 271 -21.23 -12.53 -2.32
C ALA A 271 -21.63 -11.57 -1.18
N ALA A 272 -20.86 -10.51 -0.93
CA ALA A 272 -21.18 -9.47 0.07
C ALA A 272 -21.94 -8.27 -0.52
N ALA A 273 -21.96 -8.12 -1.85
CA ALA A 273 -22.60 -7.00 -2.55
C ALA A 273 -24.13 -6.90 -2.31
N VAL A 274 -24.74 -7.90 -1.67
CA VAL A 274 -26.18 -7.99 -1.39
C VAL A 274 -26.57 -7.40 -0.01
N ASN A 275 -25.61 -7.07 0.86
CA ASN A 275 -25.86 -6.72 2.27
C ASN A 275 -25.72 -5.21 2.62
N ASN A 276 -25.94 -4.29 1.69
CA ASN A 276 -25.98 -2.84 2.00
C ASN A 276 -27.36 -2.40 2.56
N GLY A 277 -27.94 -3.16 3.49
CA GLY A 277 -29.34 -3.01 3.91
C GLY A 277 -29.60 -2.53 5.34
N GLY A 278 -28.60 -2.02 6.07
CA GLY A 278 -28.72 -1.83 7.53
C GLY A 278 -28.60 -0.42 8.09
N ALA A 279 -27.99 0.53 7.37
CA ALA A 279 -27.80 1.90 7.87
C ALA A 279 -28.83 2.84 7.26
N GLY A 280 -29.43 3.71 8.09
CA GLY A 280 -30.28 4.78 7.59
C GLY A 280 -29.55 5.60 6.52
N ARG A 281 -30.28 6.04 5.50
CA ARG A 281 -29.73 6.79 4.37
C ARG A 281 -28.98 8.03 4.89
N SER A 282 -27.73 8.20 4.45
CA SER A 282 -26.91 9.32 4.90
C SER A 282 -27.43 10.65 4.35
N PRO A 283 -27.46 11.73 5.17
CA PRO A 283 -27.80 13.07 4.68
C PRO A 283 -26.91 13.55 3.52
N CYS A 284 -25.69 13.01 3.41
CA CYS A 284 -24.80 13.27 2.28
C CYS A 284 -25.43 12.80 0.96
N ILE A 285 -26.02 11.60 0.96
CA ILE A 285 -26.63 11.00 -0.21
C ILE A 285 -27.92 11.75 -0.58
N ASP A 286 -28.75 12.10 0.41
CA ASP A 286 -29.96 12.90 0.16
C ASP A 286 -29.63 14.28 -0.44
N TRP A 287 -28.54 14.92 0.02
CA TRP A 287 -28.09 16.17 -0.58
C TRP A 287 -27.58 15.99 -2.01
N LEU A 288 -26.85 14.91 -2.29
CA LEU A 288 -26.32 14.61 -3.62
C LEU A 288 -27.42 14.30 -4.65
N ASP A 289 -28.53 13.68 -4.25
CA ASP A 289 -29.69 13.43 -5.13
C ASP A 289 -30.25 14.73 -5.74
N THR A 290 -30.10 15.85 -5.04
CA THR A 290 -30.61 17.15 -5.50
C THR A 290 -29.73 17.81 -6.56
N LYS A 291 -28.56 17.23 -6.87
CA LYS A 291 -27.56 17.85 -7.74
C LYS A 291 -27.51 17.19 -9.11
N PRO A 292 -27.26 17.95 -10.19
CA PRO A 292 -27.07 17.37 -11.52
C PRO A 292 -25.91 16.36 -11.56
N SER A 293 -26.00 15.39 -12.47
CA SER A 293 -24.93 14.43 -12.72
C SER A 293 -23.58 15.13 -12.98
N ARG A 294 -22.51 14.62 -12.36
CA ARG A 294 -21.12 15.09 -12.51
C ARG A 294 -20.90 16.58 -12.18
N SER A 295 -21.77 17.18 -11.37
CA SER A 295 -21.70 18.61 -11.03
C SER A 295 -20.97 18.90 -9.71
N VAL A 296 -20.83 17.91 -8.83
CA VAL A 296 -20.33 18.10 -7.46
C VAL A 296 -18.82 17.91 -7.36
N VAL A 297 -18.14 18.83 -6.68
CA VAL A 297 -16.77 18.67 -6.19
C VAL A 297 -16.82 18.00 -4.82
N PHE A 298 -16.32 16.77 -4.72
CA PHE A 298 -16.13 16.13 -3.43
C PHE A 298 -14.72 16.44 -2.91
N VAL A 299 -14.61 16.92 -1.67
CA VAL A 299 -13.33 17.27 -1.05
C VAL A 299 -13.14 16.48 0.24
N CYS A 300 -12.11 15.64 0.28
CA CYS A 300 -11.72 14.93 1.49
C CYS A 300 -10.22 14.58 1.46
N PHE A 301 -9.49 15.02 2.49
CA PHE A 301 -8.05 14.77 2.63
C PHE A 301 -7.74 13.57 3.53
N GLY A 302 -8.74 12.74 3.84
CA GLY A 302 -8.56 11.63 4.77
C GLY A 302 -8.34 12.12 6.20
N SER A 303 -7.71 11.29 7.01
CA SER A 303 -7.67 11.44 8.47
C SER A 303 -6.29 11.81 9.02
N LEU A 304 -5.24 11.76 8.20
CA LEU A 304 -3.85 12.06 8.59
C LEU A 304 -3.33 13.36 7.95
N ALA A 305 -4.20 14.13 7.29
CA ALA A 305 -3.81 15.33 6.56
C ALA A 305 -3.64 16.54 7.49
N PRO A 306 -2.44 17.16 7.56
CA PRO A 306 -2.22 18.37 8.34
C PRO A 306 -2.65 19.60 7.53
N VAL A 307 -3.89 20.08 7.74
CA VAL A 307 -4.43 21.29 7.09
C VAL A 307 -4.60 22.40 8.12
N SER A 308 -3.88 23.52 7.92
CA SER A 308 -3.93 24.68 8.81
C SER A 308 -5.26 25.43 8.69
N HIS A 309 -5.65 26.17 9.73
CA HIS A 309 -6.85 27.03 9.67
C HIS A 309 -6.79 28.02 8.50
N ALA A 310 -5.64 28.65 8.27
CA ALA A 310 -5.45 29.56 7.13
C ALA A 310 -5.68 28.85 5.78
N GLN A 311 -5.22 27.61 5.63
CA GLN A 311 -5.47 26.86 4.40
C GLN A 311 -6.93 26.42 4.26
N LEU A 312 -7.63 26.11 5.36
CA LEU A 312 -9.06 25.83 5.36
C LEU A 312 -9.87 27.09 4.96
N ASP A 313 -9.43 28.29 5.36
CA ASP A 313 -10.06 29.55 4.96
C ASP A 313 -9.90 29.82 3.45
N GLU A 314 -8.69 29.65 2.90
CA GLU A 314 -8.45 29.75 1.45
C GLU A 314 -9.27 28.72 0.66
N LEU A 315 -9.40 27.50 1.18
CA LEU A 315 -10.22 26.46 0.56
C LEU A 315 -11.71 26.80 0.61
N ALA A 316 -12.21 27.31 1.74
CA ALA A 316 -13.59 27.79 1.87
C ALA A 316 -13.90 28.89 0.84
N HIS A 317 -13.05 29.92 0.74
CA HIS A 317 -13.21 30.99 -0.23
C HIS A 317 -13.05 30.50 -1.68
N GLY A 318 -12.16 29.55 -1.94
CA GLY A 318 -11.98 28.98 -3.27
C GLY A 318 -13.16 28.14 -3.73
N LEU A 319 -13.73 27.32 -2.85
CA LEU A 319 -14.95 26.57 -3.12
C LEU A 319 -16.13 27.51 -3.38
N GLU A 320 -16.28 28.55 -2.56
CA GLU A 320 -17.28 29.61 -2.75
C GLU A 320 -17.15 30.26 -4.14
N ALA A 321 -15.95 30.72 -4.48
CA ALA A 321 -15.64 31.42 -5.73
C ALA A 321 -15.69 30.54 -6.98
N SER A 322 -15.53 29.22 -6.85
CA SER A 322 -15.66 28.29 -7.97
C SER A 322 -17.08 28.25 -8.57
N GLY A 323 -18.09 28.64 -7.78
CA GLY A 323 -19.50 28.55 -8.15
C GLY A 323 -20.04 27.12 -8.34
N LYS A 324 -19.21 26.08 -8.17
CA LYS A 324 -19.62 24.68 -8.32
C LYS A 324 -20.32 24.17 -7.04
N PRO A 325 -21.28 23.24 -7.14
CA PRO A 325 -21.72 22.48 -5.99
C PRO A 325 -20.56 21.70 -5.36
N PHE A 326 -20.47 21.64 -4.04
CA PHE A 326 -19.41 20.90 -3.36
C PHE A 326 -19.89 20.21 -2.08
N LEU A 327 -19.30 19.05 -1.80
CA LEU A 327 -19.41 18.34 -0.53
C LEU A 327 -18.01 18.23 0.07
N TRP A 328 -17.80 18.86 1.21
CA TRP A 328 -16.48 18.98 1.83
C TRP A 328 -16.48 18.36 3.23
N VAL A 329 -15.60 17.38 3.44
CA VAL A 329 -15.39 16.73 4.73
C VAL A 329 -14.21 17.38 5.44
N VAL A 330 -14.43 17.88 6.65
CA VAL A 330 -13.41 18.50 7.50
C VAL A 330 -13.26 17.71 8.79
N ARG A 331 -12.01 17.35 9.11
CA ARG A 331 -11.64 16.62 10.33
C ARG A 331 -11.13 17.53 11.45
N ASN A 332 -11.05 18.84 11.21
CA ASN A 332 -10.61 19.81 12.21
C ASN A 332 -11.83 20.36 12.97
N ASP A 333 -12.05 19.87 14.18
CA ASP A 333 -13.20 20.26 15.00
C ASP A 333 -13.10 21.69 15.54
N THR A 334 -11.87 22.21 15.66
CA THR A 334 -11.60 23.57 16.17
C THR A 334 -11.78 24.68 15.14
N TRP A 335 -11.75 24.35 13.85
CA TRP A 335 -11.96 25.30 12.77
C TRP A 335 -13.45 25.55 12.51
N ALA A 336 -13.79 26.78 12.13
CA ALA A 336 -15.11 27.15 11.64
C ALA A 336 -14.96 27.94 10.33
N PRO A 337 -15.92 27.82 9.38
CA PRO A 337 -15.88 28.60 8.15
C PRO A 337 -15.84 30.12 8.39
N PRO A 338 -15.27 30.91 7.46
CA PRO A 338 -15.26 32.36 7.54
C PRO A 338 -16.66 32.96 7.76
N GLU A 339 -16.73 34.12 8.41
CA GLU A 339 -18.01 34.76 8.74
C GLU A 339 -18.89 34.96 7.50
N GLY A 340 -20.17 34.59 7.63
CA GLY A 340 -21.17 34.67 6.55
C GLY A 340 -20.98 33.66 5.41
N TRP A 341 -20.00 32.75 5.49
CA TRP A 341 -19.70 31.81 4.40
C TRP A 341 -20.85 30.85 4.13
N THR A 342 -21.46 30.31 5.19
CA THR A 342 -22.59 29.36 5.08
C THR A 342 -23.76 29.96 4.31
N GLU A 343 -24.09 31.23 4.55
CA GLU A 343 -25.15 31.96 3.86
C GLU A 343 -24.80 32.21 2.38
N ARG A 344 -23.54 32.55 2.08
CA ARG A 344 -23.08 32.80 0.70
C ARG A 344 -23.03 31.54 -0.15
N VAL A 345 -22.67 30.39 0.44
CA VAL A 345 -22.68 29.11 -0.28
C VAL A 345 -24.08 28.51 -0.40
N GLY A 346 -24.92 28.67 0.62
CA GLY A 346 -26.30 28.18 0.63
C GLY A 346 -26.40 26.70 0.25
N GLU A 347 -27.42 26.34 -0.53
CA GLU A 347 -27.68 24.94 -0.93
C GLU A 347 -26.64 24.34 -1.89
N ARG A 348 -25.67 25.13 -2.37
CA ARG A 348 -24.58 24.66 -3.23
C ARG A 348 -23.47 23.96 -2.45
N GLY A 349 -23.32 24.24 -1.16
CA GLY A 349 -22.25 23.68 -0.33
C GLY A 349 -22.81 22.79 0.77
N MET A 350 -22.18 21.63 0.98
CA MET A 350 -22.39 20.81 2.17
C MET A 350 -21.05 20.62 2.89
N LEU A 351 -20.96 21.12 4.12
CA LEU A 351 -19.83 20.90 5.01
C LEU A 351 -20.15 19.78 5.99
N VAL A 352 -19.33 18.75 6.03
CA VAL A 352 -19.45 17.62 6.96
C VAL A 352 -18.28 17.65 7.93
N LYS A 353 -18.55 17.82 9.22
CA LYS A 353 -17.53 17.65 10.27
C LYS A 353 -17.46 16.19 10.70
N GLY A 354 -16.26 15.65 10.82
CA GLY A 354 -16.05 14.26 11.24
C GLY A 354 -16.21 13.25 10.10
N TRP A 355 -16.98 12.18 10.32
CA TRP A 355 -17.06 11.04 9.38
C TRP A 355 -18.13 11.22 8.30
N ALA A 356 -17.82 10.77 7.09
CA ALA A 356 -18.74 10.71 5.95
C ALA A 356 -18.61 9.35 5.24
N PRO A 357 -19.69 8.82 4.62
CA PRO A 357 -19.67 7.56 3.87
C PRO A 357 -18.98 7.76 2.52
N GLN A 358 -17.66 7.95 2.54
CA GLN A 358 -16.85 8.33 1.38
C GLN A 358 -17.05 7.42 0.17
N THR A 359 -17.11 6.10 0.37
CA THR A 359 -17.36 5.13 -0.70
C THR A 359 -18.72 5.33 -1.36
N GLU A 360 -19.78 5.61 -0.59
CA GLU A 360 -21.13 5.88 -1.13
C GLU A 360 -21.18 7.23 -1.85
N ILE A 361 -20.53 8.25 -1.29
CA ILE A 361 -20.43 9.59 -1.90
C ILE A 361 -19.76 9.48 -3.27
N LEU A 362 -18.58 8.85 -3.36
CA LEU A 362 -17.85 8.68 -4.61
C LEU A 362 -18.63 7.83 -5.63
N GLY A 363 -19.42 6.87 -5.18
CA GLY A 363 -20.30 6.06 -6.03
C GLY A 363 -21.52 6.81 -6.58
N HIS A 364 -21.82 8.01 -6.09
CA HIS A 364 -22.98 8.78 -6.50
C HIS A 364 -22.78 9.51 -7.84
N GLU A 365 -23.79 9.49 -8.72
CA GLU A 365 -23.67 10.03 -10.08
C GLU A 365 -23.42 11.55 -10.14
N ALA A 366 -23.85 12.28 -9.11
CA ALA A 366 -23.65 13.72 -8.99
C ALA A 366 -22.18 14.10 -8.81
N VAL A 367 -21.33 13.20 -8.31
CA VAL A 367 -19.91 13.51 -8.07
C VAL A 367 -19.17 13.64 -9.41
N GLY A 368 -18.70 14.86 -9.65
CA GLY A 368 -17.90 15.22 -10.80
C GLY A 368 -16.42 14.94 -10.56
N VAL A 369 -15.86 15.40 -9.45
CA VAL A 369 -14.41 15.31 -9.21
C VAL A 369 -14.12 15.09 -7.74
N PHE A 370 -13.08 14.33 -7.45
CA PHE A 370 -12.58 14.13 -6.09
C PHE A 370 -11.30 14.95 -5.87
N VAL A 371 -11.35 15.94 -4.99
CA VAL A 371 -10.16 16.62 -4.47
C VAL A 371 -9.57 15.78 -3.34
N THR A 372 -8.36 15.25 -3.56
CA THR A 372 -7.77 14.24 -2.66
C THR A 372 -6.30 14.50 -2.39
N HIS A 373 -5.88 14.11 -1.18
CA HIS A 373 -4.50 14.10 -0.74
C HIS A 373 -3.63 13.01 -1.39
N CYS A 374 -4.18 12.20 -2.29
CA CYS A 374 -3.44 11.15 -3.01
C CYS A 374 -2.90 10.01 -2.13
N GLY A 375 -3.48 9.76 -0.95
CA GLY A 375 -3.23 8.51 -0.22
C GLY A 375 -3.72 7.31 -1.03
N TRP A 376 -3.03 6.17 -0.95
CA TRP A 376 -3.30 5.03 -1.83
C TRP A 376 -4.74 4.48 -1.72
N ASN A 377 -5.34 4.49 -0.53
CA ASN A 377 -6.75 4.11 -0.37
C ASN A 377 -7.69 5.04 -1.13
N SER A 378 -7.44 6.36 -1.12
CA SER A 378 -8.19 7.32 -1.92
C SER A 378 -8.02 7.08 -3.42
N VAL A 379 -6.83 6.63 -3.85
CA VAL A 379 -6.61 6.21 -5.24
C VAL A 379 -7.45 4.99 -5.59
N MET A 380 -7.46 3.97 -4.72
CA MET A 380 -8.31 2.79 -4.89
C MET A 380 -9.80 3.18 -4.98
N GLU A 381 -10.26 4.11 -4.16
CA GLU A 381 -11.64 4.62 -4.22
C GLU A 381 -11.92 5.42 -5.50
N THR A 382 -10.97 6.25 -5.93
CA THR A 382 -11.03 7.02 -7.20
C THR A 382 -11.22 6.07 -8.40
N VAL A 383 -10.35 5.06 -8.51
CA VAL A 383 -10.39 4.11 -9.64
C VAL A 383 -11.61 3.19 -9.55
N THR A 384 -12.01 2.73 -8.37
CA THR A 384 -13.18 1.86 -8.24
C THR A 384 -14.49 2.61 -8.48
N ALA A 385 -14.60 3.88 -8.07
CA ALA A 385 -15.77 4.72 -8.35
C ALA A 385 -15.82 5.21 -9.81
N GLY A 386 -14.68 5.31 -10.50
CA GLY A 386 -14.64 5.89 -11.84
C GLY A 386 -14.82 7.42 -11.83
N VAL A 387 -14.37 8.06 -10.75
CA VAL A 387 -14.40 9.52 -10.55
C VAL A 387 -12.98 10.05 -10.75
N PRO A 388 -12.75 11.07 -11.59
CA PRO A 388 -11.42 11.63 -11.78
C PRO A 388 -11.00 12.51 -10.58
N ALA A 389 -9.71 12.76 -10.44
CA ALA A 389 -9.15 13.44 -9.27
C ALA A 389 -8.55 14.82 -9.57
N LEU A 390 -8.70 15.74 -8.62
CA LEU A 390 -7.83 16.90 -8.47
C LEU A 390 -6.86 16.61 -7.31
N THR A 391 -5.57 16.54 -7.61
CA THR A 391 -4.55 16.06 -6.67
C THR A 391 -4.00 17.18 -5.80
N TRP A 392 -3.89 16.90 -4.50
CA TRP A 392 -3.33 17.80 -3.50
C TRP A 392 -2.53 17.01 -2.44
N PRO A 393 -1.40 16.40 -2.82
CA PRO A 393 -0.56 15.65 -1.89
C PRO A 393 -0.04 16.53 -0.75
N MET A 394 0.16 15.93 0.43
CA MET A 394 0.55 16.64 1.65
C MET A 394 1.71 15.98 2.40
N VAL A 395 1.74 14.65 2.51
CA VAL A 395 2.70 13.90 3.35
C VAL A 395 3.05 12.54 2.73
N PHE A 396 4.02 11.85 3.31
CA PHE A 396 4.44 10.50 2.93
C PHE A 396 4.77 10.39 1.43
N GLU A 397 4.35 9.31 0.78
CA GLU A 397 4.55 9.03 -0.64
C GLU A 397 3.53 9.72 -1.58
N GLN A 398 2.68 10.61 -1.06
CA GLN A 398 1.55 11.16 -1.82
C GLN A 398 1.98 11.95 -3.06
N PHE A 399 3.11 12.65 -3.02
CA PHE A 399 3.66 13.37 -4.18
C PHE A 399 4.14 12.43 -5.29
N ILE A 400 4.58 11.23 -4.93
CA ILE A 400 4.92 10.17 -5.88
C ILE A 400 3.62 9.62 -6.49
N ILE A 401 2.63 9.32 -5.63
CA ILE A 401 1.32 8.83 -6.09
C ILE A 401 0.61 9.85 -7.00
N GLU A 402 0.70 11.15 -6.72
CA GLU A 402 0.15 12.19 -7.60
C GLU A 402 0.63 12.01 -9.04
N ARG A 403 1.91 11.75 -9.25
CA ARG A 403 2.50 11.59 -10.58
C ARG A 403 2.01 10.34 -11.29
N LEU A 404 1.70 9.27 -10.57
CA LEU A 404 0.96 8.15 -11.14
C LEU A 404 -0.39 8.61 -11.70
N LEU A 405 -1.16 9.42 -10.93
CA LEU A 405 -2.49 9.88 -11.36
C LEU A 405 -2.42 10.85 -12.54
N THR A 406 -1.47 11.78 -12.53
CA THR A 406 -1.42 12.91 -13.48
C THR A 406 -0.56 12.61 -14.71
N GLU A 407 0.61 11.99 -14.54
CA GLU A 407 1.61 11.83 -15.61
C GLU A 407 1.55 10.44 -16.26
N VAL A 408 1.21 9.40 -15.51
CA VAL A 408 1.18 8.01 -16.01
C VAL A 408 -0.23 7.61 -16.46
N LEU A 409 -1.21 7.72 -15.58
CA LEU A 409 -2.58 7.28 -15.85
C LEU A 409 -3.43 8.36 -16.52
N GLY A 410 -3.10 9.63 -16.28
CA GLY A 410 -3.85 10.79 -16.78
C GLY A 410 -5.32 10.76 -16.37
N ILE A 411 -5.60 10.35 -15.11
CA ILE A 411 -6.93 10.28 -14.48
C ILE A 411 -7.20 11.45 -13.53
N GLY A 412 -6.30 12.41 -13.48
CA GLY A 412 -6.46 13.63 -12.69
C GLY A 412 -5.48 14.71 -13.11
N GLU A 413 -5.63 15.88 -12.47
CA GLU A 413 -4.74 17.02 -12.63
C GLU A 413 -4.35 17.58 -11.26
N ARG A 414 -3.22 18.30 -11.20
CA ARG A 414 -2.81 19.00 -9.97
C ARG A 414 -3.78 20.14 -9.67
N LEU A 415 -4.31 20.17 -8.46
CA LEU A 415 -5.06 21.34 -7.99
C LEU A 415 -4.12 22.54 -7.79
N PHE A 416 -2.92 22.27 -7.28
CA PHE A 416 -1.86 23.27 -7.10
C PHE A 416 -0.78 23.06 -8.18
N PRO A 417 -0.88 23.71 -9.36
CA PRO A 417 0.02 23.46 -10.49
C PRO A 417 1.45 23.93 -10.22
N GLU A 418 2.40 23.43 -11.03
CA GLU A 418 3.80 23.83 -10.95
C GLU A 418 3.97 25.35 -11.10
N GLY A 419 4.83 25.94 -10.26
CA GLY A 419 5.10 27.38 -10.24
C GLY A 419 4.05 28.23 -9.50
N ALA A 420 3.00 27.64 -8.94
CA ALA A 420 2.00 28.37 -8.16
C ALA A 420 2.41 28.66 -6.70
N GLY A 421 3.50 28.06 -6.23
CA GLY A 421 4.10 28.26 -4.91
C GLY A 421 4.93 27.02 -4.50
N VAL A 422 5.50 27.05 -3.30
CA VAL A 422 6.29 25.95 -2.74
C VAL A 422 5.36 24.83 -2.25
N ARG A 423 5.59 23.63 -2.77
CA ARG A 423 4.93 22.39 -2.34
C ARG A 423 5.90 21.58 -1.49
N SER A 424 5.46 21.12 -0.32
CA SER A 424 6.31 20.38 0.61
C SER A 424 5.57 19.30 1.38
N THR A 425 6.28 18.21 1.70
CA THR A 425 5.88 17.20 2.69
C THR A 425 6.05 17.67 4.14
N ILE A 426 6.74 18.79 4.36
CA ILE A 426 6.88 19.44 5.66
C ILE A 426 5.93 20.64 5.70
N HIS A 427 5.01 20.62 6.66
CA HIS A 427 3.92 21.59 6.75
C HIS A 427 4.43 23.03 6.94
N GLU A 428 5.57 23.27 7.58
CA GLU A 428 6.09 24.61 7.81
C GLU A 428 6.71 25.24 6.54
N GLU A 429 6.97 24.44 5.50
CA GLU A 429 7.63 24.88 4.27
C GLU A 429 6.69 25.10 3.09
N HIS A 430 5.45 24.62 3.16
CA HIS A 430 4.50 24.73 2.04
C HIS A 430 3.84 26.12 2.02
N ASP A 431 3.66 26.65 0.82
CA ASP A 431 2.88 27.86 0.60
C ASP A 431 1.38 27.55 0.63
N LEU A 432 0.60 28.53 1.07
CA LEU A 432 -0.86 28.46 0.99
C LEU A 432 -1.32 28.38 -0.48
N VAL A 433 -2.19 27.43 -0.77
CA VAL A 433 -2.91 27.39 -2.04
C VAL A 433 -4.06 28.37 -1.96
N THR A 434 -3.90 29.49 -2.67
CA THR A 434 -4.89 30.59 -2.65
C THR A 434 -6.28 30.16 -3.13
N ALA A 435 -7.31 30.81 -2.63
CA ALA A 435 -8.70 30.66 -3.03
C ALA A 435 -8.87 30.84 -4.54
N LYS A 436 -8.12 31.77 -5.13
CA LYS A 436 -8.08 31.98 -6.59
C LYS A 436 -7.57 30.74 -7.31
N ALA A 437 -6.47 30.13 -6.85
CA ALA A 437 -5.91 28.92 -7.46
C ALA A 437 -6.89 27.75 -7.31
N VAL A 438 -7.47 27.55 -6.13
CA VAL A 438 -8.52 26.53 -5.88
C VAL A 438 -9.69 26.70 -6.86
N ALA A 439 -10.26 27.90 -6.94
CA ALA A 439 -11.41 28.18 -7.81
C ALA A 439 -11.08 27.97 -9.29
N GLN A 440 -9.94 28.47 -9.75
CA GLN A 440 -9.51 28.35 -11.15
C GLN A 440 -9.27 26.89 -11.54
N SER A 441 -8.58 26.11 -10.70
CA SER A 441 -8.33 24.69 -10.95
C SER A 441 -9.62 23.88 -11.00
N ILE A 442 -10.55 24.11 -10.07
CA ILE A 442 -11.86 23.45 -10.06
C ILE A 442 -12.66 23.81 -11.33
N VAL A 443 -12.78 25.09 -11.64
CA VAL A 443 -13.57 25.56 -12.79
C VAL A 443 -13.02 24.98 -14.08
N LYS A 444 -11.71 25.15 -14.33
CA LYS A 444 -11.03 24.66 -15.52
C LYS A 444 -11.16 23.15 -15.69
N PHE A 445 -10.96 22.38 -14.62
CA PHE A 445 -11.05 20.93 -14.68
C PHE A 445 -12.46 20.45 -15.05
N MET A 446 -13.49 21.17 -14.58
CA MET A 446 -14.89 20.85 -14.83
C MET A 446 -15.48 21.58 -16.06
N GLU A 447 -14.65 22.13 -16.94
CA GLU A 447 -15.10 22.68 -18.23
C GLU A 447 -15.51 21.54 -19.19
N PRO A 448 -16.66 21.66 -19.89
CA PRO A 448 -17.08 20.67 -20.87
C PRO A 448 -16.03 20.47 -21.97
N GLY A 449 -15.67 19.21 -22.25
CA GLY A 449 -14.64 18.87 -23.23
C GLY A 449 -13.20 19.16 -22.79
N GLY A 450 -13.00 19.60 -21.55
CA GLY A 450 -11.69 19.87 -20.96
C GLY A 450 -11.00 18.62 -20.38
N GLY A 451 -9.97 18.88 -19.56
CA GLY A 451 -9.15 17.83 -18.94
C GLY A 451 -9.93 16.86 -18.05
N GLY A 452 -10.96 17.34 -17.33
CA GLY A 452 -11.77 16.49 -16.47
C GLY A 452 -12.64 15.47 -17.22
N ASP A 453 -13.10 15.78 -18.43
CA ASP A 453 -13.84 14.81 -19.26
C ASP A 453 -12.92 13.73 -19.82
N ALA A 454 -11.71 14.09 -20.25
CA ALA A 454 -10.69 13.13 -20.69
C ALA A 454 -10.23 12.23 -19.54
N ALA A 455 -9.95 12.80 -18.37
CA ALA A 455 -9.62 12.06 -17.16
C ALA A 455 -10.75 11.11 -16.75
N ARG A 456 -12.01 11.57 -16.81
CA ARG A 456 -13.19 10.74 -16.52
C ARG A 456 -13.30 9.53 -17.43
N ALA A 457 -13.10 9.72 -18.74
CA ALA A 457 -13.16 8.62 -19.71
C ALA A 457 -12.14 7.53 -19.35
N ARG A 458 -10.90 7.93 -19.06
CA ARG A 458 -9.82 7.01 -18.66
C ARG A 458 -10.10 6.29 -17.34
N VAL A 459 -10.49 7.03 -16.30
CA VAL A 459 -10.75 6.39 -15.00
C VAL A 459 -11.95 5.45 -15.05
N LYS A 460 -12.95 5.70 -15.91
CA LYS A 460 -14.08 4.77 -16.12
C LYS A 460 -13.64 3.47 -16.78
N GLU A 461 -12.72 3.52 -17.73
CA GLU A 461 -12.13 2.32 -18.33
C GLU A 461 -11.37 1.51 -17.26
N ILE A 462 -10.50 2.18 -16.50
CA ILE A 462 -9.76 1.55 -15.39
C ILE A 462 -10.73 0.99 -14.34
N SER A 463 -11.83 1.69 -14.05
CA SER A 463 -12.87 1.26 -13.12
C SER A 463 -13.56 -0.03 -13.56
N ALA A 464 -13.82 -0.20 -14.86
CA ALA A 464 -14.34 -1.45 -15.40
C ALA A 464 -13.32 -2.59 -15.23
N ARG A 465 -12.03 -2.32 -15.51
CA ARG A 465 -10.93 -3.28 -15.33
C ARG A 465 -10.71 -3.66 -13.86
N ALA A 466 -10.83 -2.71 -12.94
CA ALA A 466 -10.75 -2.95 -11.50
C ALA A 466 -11.82 -3.95 -11.03
N ARG A 467 -13.06 -3.79 -11.49
CA ARG A 467 -14.14 -4.75 -11.21
C ARG A 467 -13.88 -6.10 -11.86
N ALA A 468 -13.40 -6.13 -13.11
CA ALA A 468 -13.05 -7.36 -13.80
C ALA A 468 -11.89 -8.11 -13.13
N ALA A 469 -10.92 -7.40 -12.54
CA ALA A 469 -9.79 -7.98 -11.82
C ALA A 469 -10.22 -8.73 -10.55
N MET A 470 -11.26 -8.24 -9.85
CA MET A 470 -11.83 -8.85 -8.64
C MET A 470 -12.95 -9.86 -8.91
N ALA A 471 -13.51 -9.88 -10.12
CA ALA A 471 -14.53 -10.84 -10.52
C ALA A 471 -13.96 -12.28 -10.59
N GLU A 472 -14.85 -13.27 -10.67
CA GLU A 472 -14.45 -14.67 -10.83
C GLU A 472 -13.55 -14.85 -12.06
N GLY A 473 -12.39 -15.47 -11.85
CA GLY A 473 -11.38 -15.65 -12.88
C GLY A 473 -10.63 -14.37 -13.27
N GLY A 474 -10.85 -13.24 -12.58
CA GLY A 474 -10.11 -11.99 -12.75
C GLY A 474 -8.66 -12.07 -12.27
N SER A 475 -7.81 -11.11 -12.67
CA SER A 475 -6.37 -11.17 -12.35
C SER A 475 -6.08 -11.20 -10.84
N SER A 476 -6.75 -10.34 -10.07
CA SER A 476 -6.53 -10.23 -8.63
C SER A 476 -7.16 -11.40 -7.89
N GLN A 477 -8.30 -11.87 -8.37
CA GLN A 477 -8.96 -13.06 -7.86
C GLN A 477 -8.11 -14.33 -8.06
N ARG A 478 -7.44 -14.47 -9.22
CA ARG A 478 -6.47 -15.55 -9.46
C ARG A 478 -5.23 -15.43 -8.60
N ASP A 479 -4.69 -14.22 -8.42
CA ASP A 479 -3.53 -14.01 -7.53
C ASP A 479 -3.89 -14.30 -6.05
N LEU A 480 -5.12 -14.02 -5.63
CA LEU A 480 -5.64 -14.39 -4.31
C LEU A 480 -5.75 -15.91 -4.13
N GLN A 481 -6.27 -16.61 -5.15
CA GLN A 481 -6.33 -18.08 -5.14
C GLN A 481 -4.92 -18.68 -5.11
N ARG A 482 -4.00 -18.17 -5.95
CA ARG A 482 -2.59 -18.60 -5.95
C ARG A 482 -1.95 -18.41 -4.58
N LEU A 483 -2.17 -17.26 -3.93
CA LEU A 483 -1.67 -17.02 -2.58
C LEU A 483 -2.14 -18.11 -1.60
N ILE A 484 -3.43 -18.48 -1.63
CA ILE A 484 -3.97 -19.53 -0.75
C ILE A 484 -3.36 -20.90 -1.08
N ASP A 485 -3.22 -21.23 -2.37
CA ASP A 485 -2.68 -22.51 -2.81
C ASP A 485 -1.19 -22.65 -2.42
N ASP A 486 -0.39 -21.62 -2.66
CA ASP A 486 1.03 -21.58 -2.30
C ASP A 486 1.22 -21.73 -0.77
N LEU A 487 0.33 -21.14 0.04
CA LEU A 487 0.35 -21.30 1.51
C LEU A 487 0.01 -22.73 1.97
N ILE A 488 -0.93 -23.40 1.29
CA ILE A 488 -1.31 -24.78 1.61
C ILE A 488 -0.19 -25.75 1.23
N GLU A 489 0.43 -25.56 0.06
CA GLU A 489 1.56 -26.35 -0.39
C GLU A 489 2.71 -26.26 0.61
N ALA A 490 3.10 -25.03 0.98
CA ALA A 490 4.17 -24.81 1.95
C ALA A 490 3.89 -25.44 3.33
N THR A 491 2.63 -25.39 3.78
CA THR A 491 2.21 -26.03 5.04
C THR A 491 2.31 -27.56 4.91
N THR A 492 1.90 -28.14 3.79
CA THR A 492 1.92 -29.60 3.57
C THR A 492 3.34 -30.15 3.52
N GLU A 493 4.26 -29.43 2.88
CA GLU A 493 5.69 -29.78 2.84
C GLU A 493 6.35 -29.76 4.24
N GLN A 494 5.90 -28.87 5.14
CA GLN A 494 6.36 -28.86 6.54
C GLN A 494 5.87 -30.07 7.35
N TYR A 495 4.66 -30.59 7.11
CA TYR A 495 4.13 -31.78 7.80
C TYR A 495 4.63 -33.11 7.22
N HIS A 496 5.15 -33.10 5.98
CA HIS A 496 5.79 -34.24 5.33
C HIS A 496 7.22 -33.90 4.94
N PRO A 497 8.16 -33.76 5.90
CA PRO A 497 9.57 -33.74 5.54
C PRO A 497 9.84 -35.03 4.78
N CYS A 498 10.39 -34.88 3.57
CA CYS A 498 10.71 -35.94 2.62
C CYS A 498 11.02 -37.26 3.34
N ALA A 499 10.19 -38.28 3.13
CA ALA A 499 10.47 -39.61 3.64
C ALA A 499 11.90 -40.02 3.23
N PRO A 500 12.67 -40.74 4.07
CA PRO A 500 14.12 -40.96 3.88
C PRO A 500 14.50 -41.81 2.66
N GLY A 501 13.64 -41.96 1.66
CA GLY A 501 13.92 -42.63 0.38
C GLY A 501 14.51 -41.73 -0.71
N ALA A 502 14.42 -40.39 -0.61
CA ALA A 502 14.94 -39.51 -1.66
C ALA A 502 16.46 -39.24 -1.56
N GLN A 503 17.08 -39.48 -0.39
CA GLN A 503 18.53 -39.37 -0.22
C GLN A 503 19.31 -40.51 -0.91
N LEU A 504 18.69 -41.68 -1.13
CA LEU A 504 19.36 -42.77 -1.84
C LEU A 504 19.54 -42.50 -3.35
N LEU A 505 18.67 -41.70 -3.96
CA LEU A 505 18.77 -41.37 -5.39
C LEU A 505 19.85 -40.31 -5.64
N SER A 506 20.09 -39.38 -4.72
CA SER A 506 21.17 -38.40 -4.86
C SER A 506 22.55 -39.00 -4.58
N GLU A 507 22.68 -39.93 -3.63
CA GLU A 507 23.95 -40.65 -3.40
C GLU A 507 24.27 -41.62 -4.53
N GLN A 508 23.28 -42.34 -5.09
CA GLN A 508 23.53 -43.20 -6.25
C GLN A 508 23.83 -42.40 -7.53
N LEU A 509 23.23 -41.23 -7.75
CA LEU A 509 23.62 -40.34 -8.84
C LEU A 509 25.02 -39.76 -8.64
N PHE A 510 25.38 -39.42 -7.39
CA PHE A 510 26.70 -38.88 -7.04
C PHE A 510 27.81 -39.93 -7.16
N GLU A 511 27.56 -41.19 -6.75
CA GLU A 511 28.47 -42.31 -7.02
C GLU A 511 28.60 -42.61 -8.51
N PHE A 512 27.50 -42.58 -9.27
CA PHE A 512 27.52 -42.81 -10.72
C PHE A 512 28.29 -41.70 -11.46
N LEU A 513 28.11 -40.44 -11.08
CA LEU A 513 28.86 -39.28 -11.61
C LEU A 513 30.34 -39.31 -11.22
N CYS A 514 30.66 -39.69 -9.98
CA CYS A 514 32.05 -39.88 -9.54
C CYS A 514 32.74 -41.03 -10.30
N HIS A 515 32.02 -42.13 -10.58
CA HIS A 515 32.58 -43.27 -11.31
C HIS A 515 32.80 -42.94 -12.81
N CYS A 516 31.93 -42.13 -13.42
CA CYS A 516 32.08 -41.61 -14.79
C CYS A 516 33.23 -40.59 -14.92
N LEU A 517 33.45 -39.75 -13.91
CA LEU A 517 34.56 -38.79 -13.87
C LEU A 517 35.91 -39.48 -13.64
N PHE A 518 35.98 -40.53 -12.81
CA PHE A 518 37.20 -41.31 -12.60
C PHE A 518 37.62 -42.12 -13.85
N ARG A 519 36.66 -42.67 -14.61
CA ARG A 519 36.96 -43.35 -15.90
C ARG A 519 37.48 -42.38 -16.97
N SER A 520 36.98 -41.15 -16.97
CA SER A 520 37.42 -40.12 -17.92
C SER A 520 38.83 -39.60 -17.60
N ALA A 521 39.18 -39.48 -16.31
CA ALA A 521 40.54 -39.11 -15.89
C ALA A 521 41.59 -40.21 -16.18
N PHE A 522 41.21 -41.50 -16.11
CA PHE A 522 42.11 -42.62 -16.43
C PHE A 522 42.42 -42.71 -17.94
N LEU A 523 41.44 -42.44 -18.81
CA LEU A 523 41.62 -42.40 -20.27
C LEU A 523 42.48 -41.20 -20.75
N LEU A 524 42.44 -40.07 -20.01
CA LEU A 524 43.28 -38.89 -20.29
C LEU A 524 44.72 -39.03 -19.77
N ALA A 525 44.95 -39.87 -18.76
CA ALA A 525 46.30 -40.16 -18.26
C ALA A 525 47.05 -41.18 -19.16
N SER A 526 46.34 -42.13 -19.77
CA SER A 526 46.96 -43.11 -20.70
C SER A 526 47.34 -42.52 -22.06
N SER A 527 46.75 -41.40 -22.50
CA SER A 527 47.11 -40.74 -23.77
C SER A 527 48.33 -39.82 -23.68
N ARG A 528 48.75 -39.41 -22.47
CA ARG A 528 49.95 -38.57 -22.25
C ARG A 528 51.26 -39.35 -22.09
N LEU A 529 51.22 -40.67 -21.97
CA LEU A 529 52.41 -41.53 -21.87
C LEU A 529 52.89 -42.11 -23.23
N ALA A 530 52.17 -41.86 -24.33
CA ALA A 530 52.48 -42.44 -25.65
C ALA A 530 52.98 -41.45 -26.72
N GLY A 531 53.17 -40.16 -26.41
CA GLY A 531 53.37 -39.11 -27.42
C GLY A 531 54.65 -38.27 -27.31
N GLY A 532 55.78 -38.84 -26.85
CA GLY A 532 57.01 -38.07 -26.60
C GLY A 532 58.30 -38.75 -27.03
N LYS A 533 58.42 -39.12 -28.31
CA LYS A 533 59.72 -39.36 -28.97
C LYS A 533 59.68 -38.78 -30.39
N GLU A 534 60.80 -38.20 -30.78
CA GLU A 534 61.18 -37.75 -32.14
C GLU A 534 60.75 -36.33 -32.56
N LYS A 535 61.68 -35.36 -32.45
CA LYS A 535 62.50 -34.88 -33.58
C LYS A 535 63.27 -33.62 -33.19
N GLN A 536 64.60 -33.74 -33.11
CA GLN A 536 65.52 -32.61 -33.13
C GLN A 536 66.71 -33.01 -34.01
N GLU A 537 66.70 -32.60 -35.28
CA GLU A 537 67.86 -32.63 -36.18
C GLU A 537 67.76 -31.49 -37.21
N SER A 538 68.94 -30.95 -37.56
CA SER A 538 69.28 -29.84 -38.47
C SER A 538 69.02 -28.43 -37.91
N ALA A 539 69.99 -27.69 -37.37
CA ALA A 539 71.32 -27.25 -37.83
C ALA A 539 71.28 -26.16 -38.91
N LEU A 540 71.42 -24.89 -38.47
CA LEU A 540 72.45 -23.94 -38.91
C LEU A 540 72.51 -22.75 -37.95
#